data_AF-A0AAF0USU9-F1
#
_entry.id   AF-A0AAF0USU9-F1
#
_cell.length_a   1.000
_cell.length_b   1.000
_cell.length_c   1.000
_cell.angle_alpha   90.00
_cell.angle_beta   90.00
_cell.angle_gamma   90.00
#
_symmetry.space_group_name_H-M   'P 1'
#
loop_
_entity.id
_entity.type
_entity.pdbx_description
1 polymer ?
#
loop_
_entity_poly.entity_id
_entity_poly.type
_entity_poly.pdbx_seq_one_letter_code
_entity_poly.pdbx_strand_id
1 'polypeptide(L)'
;MLTNFFGDPAASQPTSRLVGEARRSHGFFLVVNHGVNELTLGTEPHYDPTSLTILHQDSFSGLQVLVDNEWYSIHQNFNGFVVNTGSTFMAVSNRRYKIFLHRAMVNNNTPRKSLAFFLCQDKDKMVSPPTELVDYNNP
;
A
#
# COMPACT_ATOMS: atom_id res chain seq x y z
N MET A 1 -0.64 -4.53 -12.33
CA MET A 1 -0.01 -4.50 -10.99
C MET A 1 -0.36 -5.80 -10.29
N LEU A 2 0.66 -6.50 -9.83
CA LEU A 2 0.82 -7.96 -9.77
C LEU A 2 -0.27 -8.72 -8.99
N THR A 3 -0.79 -9.78 -9.61
CA THR A 3 -1.65 -10.82 -8.99
C THR A 3 -0.85 -12.11 -8.92
N ASN A 4 -0.51 -12.59 -7.73
CA ASN A 4 -0.09 -13.97 -7.52
C ASN A 4 -0.89 -14.55 -6.36
N PHE A 5 -1.94 -15.32 -6.71
CA PHE A 5 -2.68 -16.17 -5.78
C PHE A 5 -2.16 -17.59 -5.98
N PHE A 6 -1.46 -18.16 -4.98
CA PHE A 6 -1.23 -19.61 -4.94
C PHE A 6 -1.75 -20.18 -3.61
N GLY A 7 -2.90 -20.84 -3.73
CA GLY A 7 -3.65 -21.63 -2.75
C GLY A 7 -4.82 -22.30 -3.49
N ASP A 8 -5.18 -23.54 -3.11
CA ASP A 8 -6.18 -24.45 -3.71
C ASP A 8 -6.83 -23.98 -5.05
N PRO A 9 -6.50 -24.60 -6.19
CA PRO A 9 -7.02 -24.23 -7.51
C PRO A 9 -8.56 -24.12 -7.57
N ALA A 10 -9.29 -24.95 -6.82
CA ALA A 10 -10.75 -24.97 -6.83
C ALA A 10 -11.38 -23.83 -6.01
N ALA A 11 -10.74 -23.40 -4.93
CA ALA A 11 -11.17 -22.27 -4.09
C ALA A 11 -10.65 -20.90 -4.59
N SER A 12 -9.65 -20.92 -5.48
CA SER A 12 -8.94 -19.73 -5.97
C SER A 12 -9.77 -18.84 -6.91
N GLN A 13 -10.61 -19.43 -7.77
CA GLN A 13 -11.37 -18.68 -8.78
C GLN A 13 -12.53 -17.84 -8.21
N PRO A 14 -13.41 -18.37 -7.34
CA PRO A 14 -14.50 -17.58 -6.77
C PRO A 14 -13.99 -16.48 -5.84
N THR A 15 -12.97 -16.81 -5.03
CA THR A 15 -12.35 -15.89 -4.08
C THR A 15 -11.63 -14.75 -4.79
N SER A 16 -10.83 -15.04 -5.83
CA SER A 16 -10.15 -14.01 -6.61
C SER A 16 -11.11 -13.09 -7.37
N ARG A 17 -12.25 -13.62 -7.85
CA ARG A 17 -13.31 -12.82 -8.48
C ARG A 17 -13.95 -11.85 -7.47
N LEU A 18 -14.35 -12.33 -6.30
CA LEU A 18 -14.94 -11.50 -5.25
C LEU A 18 -13.96 -10.45 -4.72
N VAL A 19 -12.69 -10.80 -4.56
CA VAL A 19 -11.62 -9.84 -4.22
C VAL A 19 -11.45 -8.81 -5.35
N GLY A 20 -11.52 -9.23 -6.62
CA GLY A 20 -11.47 -8.33 -7.77
C GLY A 20 -12.68 -7.38 -7.87
N GLU A 21 -13.87 -7.85 -7.52
CA GLU A 21 -15.10 -7.05 -7.47
C GLU A 21 -15.09 -6.08 -6.28
N ALA A 22 -14.73 -6.56 -5.07
CA ALA A 22 -14.56 -5.74 -3.87
C ALA A 22 -13.46 -4.68 -4.05
N ARG A 23 -12.36 -5.02 -4.73
CA ARG A 23 -11.34 -4.06 -5.17
C ARG A 23 -11.95 -2.92 -5.97
N ARG A 24 -12.78 -3.23 -6.97
CA ARG A 24 -13.37 -2.24 -7.89
C ARG A 24 -14.44 -1.39 -7.22
N SER A 25 -15.16 -1.95 -6.25
CA SER A 25 -16.33 -1.32 -5.62
C SER A 25 -16.04 -0.66 -4.27
N HIS A 26 -15.05 -1.16 -3.52
CA HIS A 26 -14.82 -0.78 -2.11
C HIS A 26 -13.34 -0.49 -1.77
N GLY A 27 -12.38 -0.67 -2.67
CA GLY A 27 -10.98 -0.26 -2.45
C GLY A 27 -10.14 -1.12 -1.50
N PHE A 28 -10.61 -2.31 -1.12
CA PHE A 28 -9.88 -3.26 -0.27
C PHE A 28 -9.14 -4.33 -1.08
N PHE A 29 -7.93 -4.65 -0.64
CA PHE A 29 -7.04 -5.63 -1.26
C PHE A 29 -6.41 -6.51 -0.18
N LEU A 30 -6.71 -7.81 -0.22
CA LEU A 30 -5.94 -8.78 0.56
C LEU A 30 -4.66 -9.13 -0.22
N VAL A 31 -3.52 -8.92 0.42
CA VAL A 31 -2.20 -9.31 -0.10
C VAL A 31 -1.70 -10.46 0.73
N VAL A 32 -1.48 -11.61 0.09
CA VAL A 32 -0.90 -12.81 0.72
C VAL A 32 0.38 -13.16 -0.03
N ASN A 33 1.51 -13.06 0.68
CA ASN A 33 2.81 -13.47 0.16
C ASN A 33 3.21 -14.78 0.85
N HIS A 34 2.93 -15.91 0.21
CA HIS A 34 3.31 -17.25 0.67
C HIS A 34 4.04 -18.02 -0.42
N GLY A 35 5.09 -18.77 -0.06
CA GLY A 35 5.83 -19.62 -1.01
C GLY A 35 6.70 -18.85 -2.01
N VAL A 36 7.03 -17.58 -1.73
CA VAL A 36 7.93 -16.75 -2.54
C VAL A 36 9.32 -16.79 -1.91
N ASN A 37 10.36 -16.98 -2.73
CA ASN A 37 11.76 -17.00 -2.28
C ASN A 37 12.12 -15.71 -1.54
N GLU A 38 12.79 -15.80 -0.39
CA GLU A 38 13.24 -14.66 0.43
C GLU A 38 14.13 -13.62 -0.28
N LEU A 39 14.78 -13.98 -1.39
CA LEU A 39 15.50 -13.05 -2.27
C LEU A 39 14.56 -12.20 -3.14
N THR A 40 13.25 -12.47 -3.10
CA THR A 40 12.23 -11.76 -3.86
C THR A 40 11.51 -10.76 -2.97
N LEU A 41 11.12 -9.63 -3.52
CA LEU A 41 10.25 -8.68 -2.81
C LEU A 41 8.78 -9.05 -3.03
N GLY A 42 7.99 -8.94 -1.98
CA GLY A 42 6.54 -9.05 -2.07
C GLY A 42 5.95 -7.86 -2.82
N THR A 43 6.60 -6.69 -2.70
CA THR A 43 6.39 -5.54 -3.58
C THR A 43 7.70 -4.77 -3.70
N GLU A 44 8.09 -4.48 -4.93
CA GLU A 44 9.25 -3.66 -5.25
C GLU A 44 9.16 -2.25 -4.62
N PRO A 45 10.28 -1.54 -4.43
CA PRO A 45 10.28 -0.16 -3.96
C PRO A 45 9.39 0.74 -4.82
N HIS A 46 8.41 1.40 -4.19
CA HIS A 46 7.48 2.29 -4.89
C HIS A 46 6.95 3.40 -3.97
N TYR A 47 6.32 4.39 -4.61
CA TYR A 47 5.44 5.36 -3.95
C TYR A 47 4.00 5.01 -4.27
N ASP A 48 3.10 5.23 -3.32
CA ASP A 48 1.68 5.04 -3.58
C ASP A 48 1.17 6.16 -4.51
N PRO A 49 0.49 5.85 -5.62
CA PRO A 49 -0.13 6.86 -6.47
C PRO A 49 -1.43 7.43 -5.87
N THR A 50 -1.92 6.84 -4.78
CA THR A 50 -3.24 7.07 -4.18
C THR A 50 -3.25 8.32 -3.29
N SER A 51 -4.38 8.64 -2.65
CA SER A 51 -4.40 9.67 -1.60
C SER A 51 -3.90 9.10 -0.28
N LEU A 52 -4.58 8.08 0.22
CA LEU A 52 -4.22 7.41 1.47
C LEU A 52 -4.21 5.90 1.28
N THR A 53 -3.29 5.23 1.96
CA THR A 53 -3.26 3.78 2.11
C THR A 53 -3.39 3.45 3.59
N ILE A 54 -4.35 2.60 3.95
CA ILE A 54 -4.53 2.07 5.30
C ILE A 54 -4.18 0.59 5.26
N LEU A 55 -3.19 0.18 6.04
CA LEU A 55 -2.62 -1.15 6.00
C LEU A 55 -2.73 -1.82 7.38
N HIS A 56 -3.37 -2.99 7.40
CA HIS A 56 -3.28 -3.95 8.49
C HIS A 56 -2.30 -5.05 8.10
N GLN A 57 -1.34 -5.38 8.96
CA GLN A 57 -0.36 -6.44 8.74
C GLN A 57 -0.55 -7.55 9.79
N ASP A 58 -0.07 -8.75 9.50
CA ASP A 58 0.08 -9.77 10.52
C ASP A 58 1.30 -9.50 11.42
N SER A 59 1.67 -10.47 12.25
CA SER A 59 2.80 -10.36 13.17
C SER A 59 4.17 -10.24 12.48
N PHE A 60 4.26 -10.49 11.17
CA PHE A 60 5.52 -10.37 10.43
C PHE A 60 5.71 -8.93 9.92
N SER A 61 6.76 -8.26 10.41
CA SER A 61 7.12 -6.88 10.07
C SER A 61 7.77 -6.79 8.68
N GLY A 62 6.99 -7.07 7.63
CA GLY A 62 7.49 -7.09 6.25
C GLY A 62 7.49 -5.74 5.55
N LEU A 63 6.74 -4.74 6.03
CA LEU A 63 6.75 -3.40 5.43
C LEU A 63 8.05 -2.67 5.80
N GLN A 64 8.73 -2.09 4.82
CA GLN A 64 9.88 -1.21 5.03
C GLN A 64 9.71 0.12 4.32
N VAL A 65 10.22 1.19 4.92
CA VAL A 65 10.28 2.54 4.35
C VAL A 65 11.73 2.99 4.23
N LEU A 66 12.05 3.76 3.19
CA LEU A 66 13.38 4.33 2.98
C LEU A 66 13.45 5.72 3.65
N VAL A 67 14.39 5.91 4.56
CA VAL A 67 14.69 7.19 5.23
C VAL A 67 16.20 7.36 5.23
N ASP A 68 16.70 8.51 4.79
CA ASP A 68 18.13 8.84 4.75
C ASP A 68 19.01 7.74 4.10
N ASN A 69 18.52 7.18 2.99
CA ASN A 69 19.12 6.06 2.24
C ASN A 69 19.22 4.71 2.99
N GLU A 70 18.52 4.57 4.11
CA GLU A 70 18.43 3.34 4.89
C GLU A 70 17.00 2.81 4.96
N TRP A 71 16.85 1.49 4.97
CA TRP A 71 15.55 0.82 5.04
C TRP A 71 15.17 0.53 6.49
N TYR A 72 14.03 1.07 6.93
CA TYR A 72 13.49 0.89 8.26
C TYR A 72 12.24 0.02 8.23
N SER A 73 12.21 -1.03 9.05
CA SER A 73 11.04 -1.90 9.20
C SER A 73 9.95 -1.24 10.01
N ILE A 74 8.71 -1.29 9.51
CA ILE A 74 7.53 -0.83 10.24
C ILE A 74 6.97 -2.01 11.04
N HIS A 75 7.13 -1.94 12.36
CA HIS A 75 6.59 -2.95 13.26
C HIS A 75 5.07 -2.91 13.31
N GLN A 76 4.45 -4.09 13.35
CA GLN A 76 3.01 -4.18 13.49
C GLN A 76 2.58 -3.71 14.89
N ASN A 77 1.62 -2.79 14.93
CA ASN A 77 0.85 -2.49 16.14
C ASN A 77 -0.47 -3.26 16.06
N PHE A 78 -0.64 -4.28 16.91
CA PHE A 78 -1.85 -5.13 16.91
C PHE A 78 -3.15 -4.37 17.21
N ASN A 79 -3.07 -3.15 17.77
CA ASN A 79 -4.20 -2.29 18.05
C ASN A 79 -4.31 -1.11 17.06
N GLY A 80 -3.63 -1.18 15.91
CA GLY A 80 -3.58 -0.07 14.98
C GLY A 80 -3.40 -0.47 13.51
N PHE A 81 -3.45 0.56 12.68
CA PHE A 81 -3.19 0.47 11.25
C PHE A 81 -1.98 1.33 10.91
N VAL A 82 -1.22 0.92 9.90
CA VAL A 82 -0.26 1.81 9.25
C VAL A 82 -1.01 2.66 8.25
N VAL A 83 -0.82 3.99 8.30
CA VAL A 83 -1.41 4.93 7.34
C VAL A 83 -0.28 5.59 6.56
N ASN A 84 -0.33 5.48 5.23
CA ASN A 84 0.61 6.10 4.31
C ASN A 84 -0.10 7.14 3.43
N THR A 85 0.59 8.24 3.13
CA THR A 85 0.15 9.24 2.16
C THR A 85 0.75 8.95 0.79
N GLY A 86 -0.07 8.99 -0.25
CA GLY A 86 0.39 8.84 -1.64
C GLY A 86 0.54 10.18 -2.38
N SER A 87 0.96 10.10 -3.64
CA SER A 87 1.28 11.26 -4.47
C SER A 87 0.07 12.18 -4.69
N THR A 88 -1.14 11.63 -4.69
CA THR A 88 -2.36 12.43 -4.83
C THR A 88 -2.58 13.30 -3.59
N PHE A 89 -2.32 12.77 -2.39
CA PHE A 89 -2.44 13.56 -1.16
C PHE A 89 -1.35 14.62 -1.06
N MET A 90 -0.13 14.29 -1.48
CA MET A 90 0.95 15.28 -1.61
C MET A 90 0.56 16.42 -2.57
N ALA A 91 -0.10 16.12 -3.69
CA ALA A 91 -0.56 17.15 -4.63
C ALA A 91 -1.64 18.07 -4.03
N VAL A 92 -2.73 17.51 -3.46
CA VAL A 92 -3.81 18.33 -2.87
C VAL A 92 -3.38 19.11 -1.64
N SER A 93 -2.40 18.60 -0.88
CA SER A 93 -1.87 19.28 0.30
C SER A 93 -0.80 20.32 -0.04
N ASN A 94 -0.57 20.59 -1.32
CA ASN A 94 0.48 21.48 -1.80
C ASN A 94 1.85 21.13 -1.24
N ARG A 95 2.23 19.85 -1.31
CA ARG A 95 3.52 19.28 -0.88
C ARG A 95 3.85 19.43 0.61
N ARG A 96 2.88 19.81 1.45
CA ARG A 96 3.05 19.87 2.91
C ARG A 96 3.29 18.50 3.52
N TYR A 97 2.72 17.45 2.92
CA TYR A 97 2.96 16.08 3.32
C TYR A 97 3.89 15.38 2.34
N LYS A 98 4.89 14.69 2.88
CA LYS A 98 5.87 13.94 2.12
C LYS A 98 5.36 12.53 1.84
N ILE A 99 5.79 11.98 0.71
CA ILE A 99 5.61 10.57 0.37
C ILE A 99 6.91 9.82 0.66
N PHE A 100 6.81 8.54 1.00
CA PHE A 100 7.95 7.70 1.30
C PHE A 100 8.04 6.52 0.33
N LEU A 101 9.26 6.25 -0.14
CA LEU A 101 9.54 5.05 -0.89
C LEU A 101 9.42 3.87 0.07
N HIS A 102 8.61 2.88 -0.28
CA HIS A 102 8.38 1.73 0.59
C HIS A 102 8.38 0.43 -0.21
N ARG A 103 8.66 -0.67 0.48
CA ARG A 103 8.70 -2.03 -0.10
C ARG A 103 8.12 -3.05 0.88
N ALA A 104 7.72 -4.20 0.36
CA ALA A 104 7.26 -5.32 1.20
C ALA A 104 8.23 -6.50 1.08
N MET A 105 8.81 -6.90 2.20
CA MET A 105 9.66 -8.08 2.34
C MET A 105 8.80 -9.34 2.49
N VAL A 106 9.32 -10.46 2.00
CA VAL A 106 8.77 -11.80 2.26
C VAL A 106 9.76 -12.60 3.11
N ASN A 107 9.31 -13.72 3.66
CA ASN A 107 10.17 -14.67 4.33
C ASN A 107 9.76 -16.10 3.91
N ASN A 108 10.70 -17.04 4.05
CA ASN A 108 10.48 -18.45 3.69
C ASN A 108 9.79 -19.27 4.80
N ASN A 109 9.61 -18.71 6.00
CA ASN A 109 9.21 -19.47 7.18
C ASN A 109 7.69 -19.45 7.40
N THR A 110 7.07 -18.28 7.24
CA THR A 110 5.66 -18.02 7.56
C THR A 110 5.03 -17.12 6.50
N PRO A 111 3.83 -17.47 5.98
CA PRO A 111 3.10 -16.59 5.08
C PRO A 111 2.90 -15.21 5.70
N ARG A 112 3.27 -14.16 4.96
CA ARG A 112 2.90 -12.78 5.31
C ARG A 112 1.53 -12.47 4.72
N LYS A 113 0.62 -12.02 5.58
CA LYS A 113 -0.72 -11.55 5.22
C LYS A 113 -0.85 -10.07 5.57
N SER A 114 -1.38 -9.29 4.64
CA SER A 114 -1.74 -7.90 4.90
C SER A 114 -3.01 -7.52 4.17
N LEU A 115 -3.82 -6.66 4.78
CA LEU A 115 -5.01 -6.07 4.19
C LEU A 115 -4.73 -4.59 3.95
N ALA A 116 -4.76 -4.17 2.69
CA ALA A 116 -4.57 -2.79 2.27
C ALA A 116 -5.89 -2.19 1.78
N PHE A 117 -6.21 -1.00 2.25
CA PHE A 117 -7.27 -0.15 1.72
C PHE A 117 -6.65 1.07 1.06
N PHE A 118 -7.09 1.40 -0.15
CA PHE A 118 -6.59 2.56 -0.88
C PHE A 118 -7.71 3.56 -1.13
N LEU A 119 -7.54 4.76 -0.59
CA LEU A 119 -8.34 5.92 -0.95
C LEU A 119 -7.81 6.53 -2.24
N CYS A 120 -8.47 6.24 -3.35
CA CYS A 120 -8.13 6.76 -4.67
C CYS A 120 -9.07 7.91 -5.04
N GLN A 121 -8.54 8.92 -5.73
CA GLN A 121 -9.38 9.90 -6.42
C GLN A 121 -10.00 9.28 -7.67
N ASP A 122 -11.09 9.90 -8.12
CA ASP A 122 -11.65 9.64 -9.44
C ASP A 122 -10.62 10.00 -10.52
N LYS A 123 -10.43 9.09 -11.48
CA LYS A 123 -9.37 9.22 -12.50
C LYS A 123 -9.62 10.37 -13.47
N ASP A 124 -10.88 10.76 -13.61
CA ASP A 124 -11.30 11.80 -14.55
C ASP A 124 -11.35 13.18 -13.91
N LYS A 125 -10.98 13.29 -12.62
CA LYS A 125 -10.97 14.57 -11.89
C LYS A 125 -9.57 15.15 -11.83
N MET A 126 -9.49 16.43 -12.17
CA MET A 126 -8.28 17.22 -11.97
C MET A 126 -7.99 17.36 -10.47
N VAL A 127 -6.74 17.14 -10.10
CA VAL A 127 -6.23 17.30 -8.73
C VAL A 127 -5.48 18.62 -8.65
N SER A 128 -5.93 19.53 -7.80
CA SER A 128 -5.23 20.78 -7.49
C SER A 128 -5.30 21.07 -5.99
N PRO A 129 -4.30 21.76 -5.43
CA PRO A 129 -4.38 22.19 -4.04
C PRO A 129 -5.50 23.24 -3.86
N PRO A 130 -6.22 23.23 -2.73
CA PRO A 130 -7.07 24.34 -2.32
C PRO A 130 -6.26 25.63 -2.24
N THR A 131 -6.89 26.76 -2.58
CA THR A 131 -6.22 28.07 -2.59
C THR A 131 -5.69 28.48 -1.22
N GLU A 132 -6.31 28.00 -0.14
CA GLU A 132 -5.91 28.23 1.25
C GLU A 132 -4.58 27.55 1.60
N LEU A 133 -4.17 26.54 0.82
CA LEU A 133 -2.90 25.85 1.00
C LEU A 133 -1.77 26.41 0.12
N VAL A 134 -2.08 27.37 -0.77
CA VAL A 134 -1.12 28.08 -1.63
C VAL A 134 -0.65 29.34 -0.90
N ASP A 135 0.64 29.39 -0.58
CA ASP A 135 1.26 30.50 0.14
C ASP A 135 2.71 30.74 -0.32
N TYR A 136 3.40 31.72 0.24
CA TYR A 136 4.77 32.02 -0.15
C TYR A 136 5.75 30.85 0.03
N ASN A 137 5.50 29.98 1.03
CA ASN A 137 6.36 28.83 1.31
C ASN A 137 6.03 27.64 0.39
N ASN A 138 4.82 27.58 -0.14
CA ASN A 138 4.33 26.57 -1.08
C ASN A 138 3.56 27.30 -2.20
N PRO A 139 4.28 27.90 -3.17
CA PRO A 139 3.66 28.70 -4.24
C PRO A 139 2.89 27.85 -5.26
#